data_AF-A0A9X0L4C6-F1
#
_entry.id   AF-A0A9X0L4C6-F1
#
_cell.length_a   1.000
_cell.length_b   1.000
_cell.length_c   1.000
_cell.angle_alpha   90.00
_cell.angle_beta   90.00
_cell.angle_gamma   90.00
#
_symmetry.space_group_name_H-M   'P 1'
#
loop_
_entity.id
_entity.type
_entity.pdbx_description
1 polymer ?
#
loop_
_entity_poly.entity_id
_entity_poly.type
_entity_poly.pdbx_seq_one_letter_code
_entity_poly.pdbx_strand_id
1 'polypeptide(L)'
;MSSNLDYLDPNLVPLEQKVIAYLEAEEDLRQAEVEARSLQSAHPSAAEVAANNFIQNIPPVEPPRPLAEVQQQIQRLQQTIAQLRDEVMQLLPARDEWVKVNLGYGPSRVGAFRLDNPKPGQPEYMLRVVH
;
A
#
# COMPACT_ATOMS: atom_id res chain seq x y z
N MET A 1 21.77 27.65 -5.33
CA MET A 1 22.51 26.64 -6.13
C MET A 1 22.04 25.27 -5.64
N SER A 2 20.84 24.81 -6.05
CA SER A 2 20.30 23.51 -5.64
C SER A 2 21.01 22.41 -6.44
N SER A 3 21.74 21.55 -5.74
CA SER A 3 22.60 20.57 -6.37
C SER A 3 21.75 19.45 -6.95
N ASN A 4 22.16 18.88 -8.08
CA ASN A 4 21.44 17.78 -8.72
C ASN A 4 21.34 16.52 -7.82
N LEU A 5 22.01 16.51 -6.66
CA LEU A 5 22.14 15.39 -5.73
C LEU A 5 21.33 15.58 -4.44
N ASP A 6 20.42 16.55 -4.36
CA ASP A 6 19.64 16.83 -3.14
C ASP A 6 18.80 15.62 -2.66
N TYR A 7 18.53 14.64 -3.54
CA TYR A 7 17.85 13.38 -3.19
C TYR A 7 18.76 12.32 -2.53
N LEU A 8 20.06 12.62 -2.36
CA LEU A 8 21.02 11.80 -1.60
C LEU A 8 21.31 12.40 -0.23
N ASP A 9 20.55 13.42 0.19
CA ASP A 9 20.71 14.01 1.52
C ASP A 9 20.36 12.96 2.59
N PRO A 10 21.29 12.62 3.51
CA PRO A 10 21.03 11.69 4.61
C PRO A 10 19.83 12.09 5.48
N ASN A 11 19.48 13.37 5.52
CA ASN A 11 18.32 13.86 6.26
C ASN A 11 16.98 13.43 5.64
N LEU A 12 16.96 13.02 4.37
CA LEU A 12 15.77 12.51 3.67
C LEU A 12 15.58 11.00 3.84
N VAL A 13 16.56 10.28 4.38
CA VAL A 13 16.48 8.82 4.59
C VAL A 13 15.27 8.41 5.45
N PRO A 14 14.91 9.12 6.54
CA PRO A 14 13.70 8.80 7.30
C PRO A 14 12.42 8.97 6.47
N LEU A 15 12.36 9.99 5.61
CA LEU A 15 11.24 10.22 4.71
C LEU A 15 11.16 9.11 3.67
N GLU A 16 12.29 8.73 3.06
CA GLU A 16 12.38 7.63 2.10
C GLU A 16 11.86 6.32 2.68
N GLN A 17 12.34 5.93 3.87
CA GLN A 17 11.91 4.70 4.53
C GLN A 17 10.40 4.69 4.82
N LYS A 18 9.84 5.84 5.23
CA LYS A 18 8.41 5.96 5.51
C LYS A 18 7.55 5.95 4.24
N VAL A 19 8.04 6.55 3.15
CA VAL A 19 7.38 6.49 1.84
C VAL A 19 7.42 5.06 1.29
N ILE A 20 8.53 4.34 1.42
CA ILE A 20 8.62 2.92 1.01
C ILE A 20 7.62 2.08 1.81
N ALA A 21 7.63 2.20 3.15
CA ALA A 21 6.69 1.47 4.00
C ALA A 21 5.22 1.79 3.68
N TYR A 22 4.93 3.04 3.30
CA TYR A 22 3.60 3.45 2.84
C TYR A 22 3.19 2.72 1.55
N LEU A 23 4.07 2.70 0.54
CA LEU A 23 3.81 2.03 -0.74
C LEU A 23 3.67 0.51 -0.58
N GLU A 24 4.51 -0.10 0.26
CA GLU A 24 4.42 -1.53 0.60
C GLU A 24 3.07 -1.84 1.25
N ALA A 25 2.62 -1.04 2.21
CA ALA A 25 1.32 -1.23 2.86
C ALA A 25 0.14 -1.06 1.87
N GLU A 26 0.24 -0.16 0.88
CA GLU A 26 -0.77 -0.04 -0.19
C GLU A 26 -0.81 -1.27 -1.10
N GLU A 27 0.34 -1.87 -1.42
CA GLU A 27 0.41 -3.13 -2.18
C GLU A 27 -0.17 -4.29 -1.38
N ASP A 28 0.19 -4.41 -0.10
CA ASP A 28 -0.35 -5.43 0.81
C ASP A 28 -1.88 -5.33 0.94
N LEU A 29 -2.40 -4.10 0.99
CA LEU A 29 -3.84 -3.87 1.02
C LEU A 29 -4.49 -4.35 -0.28
N ARG A 30 -3.91 -4.01 -1.45
CA ARG A 30 -4.42 -4.50 -2.74
C ARG A 30 -4.41 -6.02 -2.81
N GLN A 31 -3.35 -6.67 -2.33
CA GLN A 31 -3.26 -8.12 -2.31
C GLN A 31 -4.33 -8.74 -1.39
N ALA A 32 -4.50 -8.19 -0.18
CA ALA A 32 -5.53 -8.65 0.76
C ALA A 32 -6.96 -8.45 0.21
N GLU A 33 -7.22 -7.38 -0.52
CA GLU A 33 -8.51 -7.15 -1.19
C GLU A 33 -8.77 -8.17 -2.32
N VAL A 34 -7.74 -8.50 -3.12
CA VAL A 34 -7.83 -9.53 -4.15
C VAL A 34 -8.11 -10.90 -3.52
N GLU A 35 -7.44 -11.23 -2.42
CA GLU A 35 -7.68 -12.46 -1.66
C GLU A 35 -9.09 -12.51 -1.07
N ALA A 36 -9.58 -11.42 -0.48
CA ALA A 36 -10.95 -11.35 0.03
C ALA A 36 -11.98 -11.59 -1.09
N ARG A 37 -11.74 -11.06 -2.29
CA ARG A 37 -12.60 -11.28 -3.47
C ARG A 37 -12.50 -12.71 -4.00
N SER A 38 -11.32 -13.32 -3.99
CA SER A 38 -11.15 -14.71 -4.43
C SER A 38 -11.86 -15.67 -3.49
N LEU A 39 -11.77 -15.48 -2.17
CA LEU A 39 -12.48 -16.27 -1.16
C LEU A 39 -14.01 -16.15 -1.26
N GLN A 40 -14.52 -14.96 -1.59
CA GLN A 40 -15.95 -14.76 -1.84
C GLN A 40 -16.43 -15.45 -3.13
N SER A 41 -15.58 -15.45 -4.17
CA SER A 41 -15.87 -16.05 -5.47
C SER A 41 -15.66 -17.57 -5.49
N ALA A 42 -14.83 -18.11 -4.60
CA ALA A 42 -14.48 -19.52 -4.49
C ALA A 42 -15.57 -20.37 -3.84
N HIS A 43 -16.85 -20.11 -4.14
CA HIS A 43 -17.87 -21.14 -3.96
C HIS A 43 -17.62 -22.21 -5.01
N PRO A 44 -17.11 -23.41 -4.64
CA PRO A 44 -16.82 -24.42 -5.62
C PRO A 44 -18.12 -24.81 -6.30
N SER A 45 -18.14 -24.73 -7.63
CA SER A 45 -19.22 -25.33 -8.39
C SER A 45 -19.20 -26.84 -8.15
N ALA A 46 -20.36 -27.49 -8.12
CA ALA A 46 -20.46 -28.94 -7.90
C ALA A 46 -19.59 -29.76 -8.89
N ALA A 47 -19.24 -29.19 -10.04
CA ALA A 47 -18.34 -29.78 -11.04
C ALA A 47 -16.86 -29.81 -10.61
N GLU A 48 -16.36 -28.82 -9.86
CA GLU A 48 -14.96 -28.75 -9.42
C GLU A 48 -14.69 -29.71 -8.25
N VAL A 49 -15.68 -29.92 -7.39
CA VAL A 49 -15.63 -30.92 -6.30
C VAL A 49 -15.58 -32.35 -6.87
N ALA A 50 -16.30 -32.61 -7.97
CA ALA A 50 -16.26 -33.90 -8.65
C ALA A 50 -14.91 -34.15 -9.37
N ALA A 51 -14.31 -33.11 -9.96
CA ALA A 51 -13.01 -33.20 -10.62
C ALA A 51 -11.84 -33.37 -9.61
N ASN A 52 -11.88 -32.70 -8.45
CA ASN A 52 -10.85 -32.79 -7.42
C ASN A 52 -10.76 -34.17 -6.73
N ASN A 53 -11.86 -34.93 -6.67
CA ASN A 53 -11.84 -36.29 -6.10
C ASN A 53 -11.06 -37.31 -6.96
N PHE A 54 -10.80 -37.01 -8.23
CA PHE A 54 -10.10 -37.90 -9.16
C PHE A 54 -8.57 -37.72 -9.15
N ILE A 55 -8.06 -36.59 -8.64
CA ILE A 55 -6.64 -36.20 -8.73
C ILE A 55 -5.99 -36.28 -7.33
N GLN A 56 -5.90 -37.49 -6.76
CA GLN A 56 -5.38 -37.72 -5.40
C GLN A 56 -3.83 -37.69 -5.27
N ASN A 57 -3.14 -36.79 -5.97
CA ASN A 57 -1.67 -36.65 -5.88
C ASN A 57 -1.17 -35.20 -5.78
N ILE A 58 -2.05 -34.25 -5.46
CA ILE A 58 -1.66 -32.85 -5.24
C ILE A 58 -1.16 -32.72 -3.79
N PRO A 59 0.02 -32.13 -3.54
CA PRO A 59 0.51 -31.86 -2.18
C PRO A 59 -0.53 -31.04 -1.39
N PRO A 60 -0.55 -31.14 -0.04
CA PRO A 60 -1.51 -30.41 0.77
C PRO A 60 -1.35 -28.90 0.52
N VAL A 61 -2.30 -28.32 -0.21
CA VAL A 61 -2.47 -26.87 -0.31
C VAL A 61 -2.79 -26.38 1.09
N GLU A 62 -2.07 -25.36 1.57
CA GLU A 62 -2.39 -24.71 2.84
C GLU A 62 -3.87 -24.35 2.88
N PRO A 63 -4.57 -24.61 3.99
CA PRO A 63 -5.99 -24.32 4.07
C PRO A 63 -6.21 -22.82 3.82
N PRO A 64 -7.18 -22.45 2.96
CA PRO A 64 -7.45 -21.05 2.68
C PRO A 64 -7.79 -20.31 3.98
N ARG A 65 -7.20 -19.13 4.16
CA ARG A 65 -7.47 -18.28 5.33
C ARG A 65 -8.96 -17.96 5.42
N PRO A 66 -9.55 -17.90 6.62
CA PRO A 66 -10.95 -17.52 6.75
C PRO A 66 -11.15 -16.06 6.37
N LEU A 67 -12.24 -15.77 5.65
CA LEU A 67 -12.55 -14.42 5.15
C LEU A 67 -12.56 -13.35 6.26
N ALA A 68 -12.97 -13.72 7.47
CA ALA A 68 -12.98 -12.83 8.62
C ALA A 68 -11.57 -12.34 9.01
N GLU A 69 -10.55 -13.20 8.93
CA GLU A 69 -9.17 -12.82 9.22
C GLU A 69 -8.61 -11.87 8.16
N VAL A 70 -8.94 -12.12 6.88
CA VAL A 70 -8.54 -11.26 5.76
C VAL A 70 -9.20 -9.88 5.89
N GLN A 71 -10.48 -9.81 6.27
CA GLN A 71 -11.16 -8.54 6.53
C GLN A 71 -10.54 -7.76 7.69
N GLN A 72 -10.16 -8.44 8.77
CA GLN A 72 -9.43 -7.81 9.88
C GLN A 72 -8.03 -7.34 9.46
N GLN A 73 -7.36 -8.05 8.55
CA GLN A 73 -6.09 -7.61 7.97
C GLN A 73 -6.27 -6.33 7.16
N ILE A 74 -7.29 -6.25 6.29
CA ILE A 74 -7.59 -5.05 5.51
C ILE A 74 -7.82 -3.83 6.41
N GLN A 75 -8.62 -3.97 7.48
CA GLN A 75 -8.86 -2.87 8.42
C GLN A 75 -7.58 -2.38 9.10
N ARG A 76 -6.71 -3.31 9.51
CA ARG A 76 -5.41 -2.97 10.09
C ARG A 76 -4.52 -2.24 9.08
N LEU A 77 -4.43 -2.73 7.85
CA LEU A 77 -3.64 -2.10 6.78
C LEU A 77 -4.14 -0.69 6.47
N GLN A 78 -5.46 -0.47 6.42
CA GLN A 78 -6.05 0.86 6.23
C GLN A 78 -5.64 1.85 7.34
N GLN A 79 -5.63 1.39 8.60
CA GLN A 79 -5.18 2.20 9.73
C GLN A 79 -3.68 2.50 9.64
N THR A 80 -2.86 1.50 9.32
CA THR A 80 -1.42 1.66 9.13
C THR A 80 -1.11 2.66 8.00
N ILE A 81 -1.79 2.56 6.86
CA ILE A 81 -1.65 3.50 5.74
C ILE A 81 -2.01 4.92 6.18
N ALA A 82 -3.09 5.11 6.95
CA ALA A 82 -3.46 6.42 7.46
C ALA A 82 -2.39 7.01 8.39
N GLN A 83 -1.82 6.19 9.28
CA GLN A 83 -0.71 6.60 10.17
C GLN A 83 0.55 6.95 9.37
N LEU A 84 0.98 6.07 8.46
CA LEU A 84 2.16 6.29 7.62
C LEU A 84 2.01 7.54 6.76
N ARG A 85 0.82 7.81 6.23
CA ARG A 85 0.54 9.04 5.49
C ARG A 85 0.78 10.28 6.36
N ASP A 86 0.27 10.27 7.59
CA ASP A 86 0.41 11.41 8.50
C ASP A 86 1.88 11.59 8.94
N GLU A 87 2.62 10.50 9.16
CA GLU A 87 4.06 10.53 9.44
C GLU A 87 4.86 11.08 8.25
N VAL A 88 4.58 10.63 7.02
CA VAL A 88 5.22 11.15 5.81
C VAL A 88 4.93 12.65 5.68
N MET A 89 3.70 13.09 5.93
CA MET A 89 3.34 14.51 5.89
C MET A 89 4.07 15.36 6.95
N GLN A 90 4.42 14.78 8.10
CA GLN A 90 5.22 15.47 9.13
C GLN A 90 6.70 15.56 8.78
N LEU A 91 7.20 14.58 8.02
CA LEU A 91 8.60 14.52 7.57
C LEU A 91 8.87 15.34 6.31
N LEU A 92 7.83 15.77 5.59
CA LEU A 92 8.01 16.61 4.40
C LEU A 92 8.59 17.99 4.79
N PRO A 93 9.72 18.40 4.19
CA PRO A 93 10.34 19.71 4.48
C PRO A 93 9.50 20.90 3.99
N ALA A 94 8.67 20.70 2.97
CA ALA A 94 7.78 21.70 2.41
C ALA A 94 6.44 21.07 2.00
N ARG A 95 5.37 21.87 2.07
CA ARG A 95 4.04 21.52 1.53
C ARG A 95 3.86 22.19 0.17
N ASP A 96 3.01 21.61 -0.66
CA ASP A 96 2.69 22.07 -2.02
C ASP A 96 3.93 22.12 -2.95
N GLU A 97 4.96 21.35 -2.63
CA GLU A 97 6.20 21.23 -3.39
C GLU A 97 6.60 19.76 -3.58
N TRP A 98 7.29 19.47 -4.68
CA TRP A 98 7.87 18.16 -4.93
C TRP A 98 9.25 18.04 -4.28
N VAL A 99 9.37 17.10 -3.35
CA VAL A 99 10.64 16.72 -2.73
C VAL A 99 11.19 15.52 -3.48
N LYS A 100 12.43 15.63 -3.97
CA LYS A 100 13.11 14.51 -4.62
C LYS A 100 13.60 13.54 -3.55
N VAL A 101 13.30 12.26 -3.72
CA VAL A 101 13.66 11.19 -2.79
C VAL A 101 14.17 9.98 -3.57
N ASN A 102 15.03 9.18 -2.96
CA ASN A 102 15.51 7.94 -3.55
C ASN A 102 14.74 6.74 -2.98
N LEU A 103 13.81 6.19 -3.75
CA LEU A 103 13.05 5.00 -3.35
C LEU A 103 13.69 3.69 -3.84
N GLY A 104 14.95 3.72 -4.30
CA GLY A 104 15.70 2.52 -4.71
C GLY A 104 15.52 2.09 -6.18
N TYR A 105 14.50 2.58 -6.88
CA TYR A 105 14.24 2.27 -8.31
C TYR A 105 14.55 3.43 -9.28
N GLY A 106 15.05 4.55 -8.76
CA GLY A 106 15.36 5.75 -9.55
C GLY A 106 14.95 7.05 -8.84
N PRO A 107 15.14 8.21 -9.50
CA PRO A 107 14.78 9.52 -8.94
C PRO A 107 13.26 9.63 -8.80
N SER A 108 12.78 9.49 -7.56
CA SER A 108 11.36 9.59 -7.23
C SER A 108 11.04 10.97 -6.66
N ARG A 109 9.76 11.35 -6.66
CA ARG A 109 9.28 12.60 -6.08
C ARG A 109 8.09 12.34 -5.17
N VAL A 110 8.11 12.94 -3.99
CA VAL A 110 7.00 12.92 -3.04
C VAL A 110 6.59 14.35 -2.71
N GLY A 111 5.29 14.59 -2.58
CA GLY A 111 4.78 15.90 -2.20
C GLY A 111 3.40 15.80 -1.58
N ALA A 112 3.08 16.72 -0.67
CA ALA A 112 1.73 16.86 -0.11
C ALA A 112 1.08 18.11 -0.71
N PHE A 113 -0.01 17.92 -1.44
CA PHE A 113 -0.71 19.00 -2.14
C PHE A 113 -2.08 19.23 -1.52
N ARG A 114 -2.46 20.50 -1.35
CA ARG A 114 -3.82 20.86 -0.91
C ARG A 114 -4.86 20.37 -1.90
N LEU A 115 -5.97 19.88 -1.37
CA LEU A 115 -7.17 19.62 -2.14
C LEU A 115 -7.97 20.92 -2.24
N ASP A 116 -8.27 21.37 -3.47
CA ASP A 116 -9.03 22.60 -3.70
C ASP A 116 -10.48 22.54 -3.19
N ASN A 117 -11.00 21.33 -2.95
CA ASN A 117 -12.34 21.10 -2.41
C ASN A 117 -12.37 19.83 -1.55
N PRO A 118 -11.84 19.87 -0.31
CA PRO A 118 -11.83 18.72 0.56
C PRO A 118 -13.28 18.38 0.97
N LYS A 119 -13.71 17.14 0.72
CA LYS A 119 -15.01 16.68 1.24
C LYS A 119 -14.96 16.63 2.77
N PRO A 120 -16.09 16.80 3.48
CA PRO A 120 -16.13 16.61 4.92
C PRO A 120 -15.64 15.20 5.28
N GLY A 121 -14.56 15.12 6.07
CA GLY A 121 -13.90 13.86 6.44
C GLY A 121 -12.68 13.49 5.58
N GLN A 122 -12.35 14.25 4.53
CA GLN A 122 -11.10 14.08 3.79
C GLN A 122 -9.98 14.96 4.38
N PRO A 123 -8.73 14.46 4.38
CA PRO A 123 -7.58 15.28 4.75
C PRO A 123 -7.48 16.50 3.82
N GLU A 124 -7.09 17.65 4.35
CA GLU A 124 -6.89 18.88 3.55
C GLU A 124 -5.74 18.72 2.53
N TYR A 125 -4.79 17.83 2.83
CA TYR A 125 -3.62 17.55 2.01
C TYR A 125 -3.65 16.10 1.50
N MET A 126 -3.33 15.93 0.22
CA MET A 126 -3.16 14.64 -0.43
C MET A 126 -1.67 14.37 -0.64
N LEU A 127 -1.20 13.23 -0.11
CA LEU A 127 0.13 12.72 -0.40
C LEU A 127 0.14 12.19 -1.84
N ARG A 128 1.14 12.61 -2.62
CA ARG A 128 1.39 12.12 -3.97
C ARG A 128 2.82 11.64 -4.07
N VAL A 129 2.99 10.46 -4.64
CA VAL A 129 4.29 9.86 -4.94
C VAL A 129 4.37 9.59 -6.43
N VAL A 130 5.49 9.95 -7.05
CA VAL A 130 5.81 9.70 -8.46
C VAL A 130 7.14 8.96 -8.49
N HIS A 131 7.13 7.71 -8.96
CA HIS A 131 8.30 6.83 -9.05
C HIS A 131 8.36 6.16 -10.42
#